data_AF-A0A955QHB6-F1
#
_entry.id   AF-A0A955QHB6-F1
#
_cell.length_a   1.000
_cell.length_b   1.000
_cell.length_c   1.000
_cell.angle_alpha   90.00
_cell.angle_beta   90.00
_cell.angle_gamma   90.00
#
_symmetry.space_group_name_H-M   'P 1'
#
loop_
_entity.id
_entity.type
_entity.pdbx_description
1 polymer ?
#
loop_
_entity_poly.entity_id
_entity_poly.type
_entity_poly.pdbx_seq_one_letter_code
_entity_poly.pdbx_strand_id
1 'polypeptide(L)'
;MKQVPWPFHILVWYYKQPILGYGVLFVIALCWGLLPHTGEVVVLTVLLTPWLACLLILLNYPFMSGVIKSLRLTLQKRRNHALEHGTIHCFFHKHGQKKKVSGRAKADGFRIAGIHSTKEIREAFAEFLSLNKQEQWKMAISTRCGSMLVIAQGIGIISLLSALIFFGVWQPSPPTIALTLGAQLLLFLGLRYPLGRLLQKHRLLSLDFEDAKILDIKQVDRIPLIENGPVYFVRTHVQSDPTSP
;
A
#
# COMPACT_ATOMS: atom_id res chain seq x y z
N MET A 1 17.33 -9.99 21.97
CA MET A 1 16.78 -9.39 20.72
C MET A 1 17.95 -8.91 19.88
N LYS A 2 18.16 -9.44 18.66
CA LYS A 2 19.26 -8.98 17.81
C LYS A 2 19.02 -7.51 17.41
N GLN A 3 20.00 -6.65 17.66
CA GLN A 3 19.93 -5.25 17.23
C GLN A 3 19.86 -5.23 15.69
N VAL A 4 18.86 -4.53 15.16
CA VAL A 4 18.71 -4.35 13.72
C VAL A 4 19.75 -3.32 13.27
N PRO A 5 20.57 -3.58 12.23
CA PRO A 5 21.59 -2.64 11.79
C PRO A 5 20.99 -1.29 11.38
N TRP A 6 21.69 -0.18 11.67
CA TRP A 6 21.28 1.17 11.31
C TRP A 6 20.87 1.40 9.83
N PRO A 7 21.52 0.80 8.80
CA PRO A 7 21.08 1.01 7.41
C PRO A 7 19.68 0.44 7.16
N PHE A 8 19.29 -0.58 7.92
CA PHE A 8 17.96 -1.17 7.83
C PHE A 8 16.88 -0.23 8.39
N HIS A 9 17.20 0.61 9.36
CA HIS A 9 16.29 1.64 9.85
C HIS A 9 16.01 2.69 8.77
N ILE A 10 17.03 3.11 8.02
CA ILE A 10 16.87 4.06 6.91
C ILE A 10 16.05 3.45 5.79
N LEU A 11 16.33 2.20 5.41
CA LEU A 11 15.54 1.49 4.41
C LEU A 11 14.08 1.36 4.84
N VAL A 12 13.81 0.92 6.08
CA VAL A 12 12.43 0.80 6.59
C VAL A 12 11.75 2.17 6.65
N TRP A 13 12.47 3.23 7.04
CA TRP A 13 11.93 4.58 7.03
C TRP A 13 11.59 5.05 5.61
N TYR A 14 12.47 4.83 4.63
CA TYR A 14 12.22 5.12 3.23
C TYR A 14 10.99 4.37 2.71
N TYR A 15 10.89 3.05 2.97
CA TYR A 15 9.73 2.25 2.57
C TYR A 15 8.43 2.65 3.30
N LYS A 16 8.51 3.36 4.44
CA LYS A 16 7.36 3.97 5.11
C LYS A 16 6.96 5.33 4.54
N GLN A 17 7.82 5.96 3.74
CA GLN A 17 7.61 7.27 3.13
C GLN A 17 7.38 7.11 1.61
N PRO A 18 6.22 6.60 1.18
CA PRO A 18 5.93 6.30 -0.22
C PRO A 18 6.12 7.52 -1.13
N ILE A 19 5.60 8.68 -0.72
CA ILE A 19 5.68 9.93 -1.48
C ILE A 19 7.14 10.34 -1.70
N LEU A 20 8.02 10.07 -0.74
CA LEU A 20 9.45 10.35 -0.87
C LEU A 20 10.06 9.51 -2.00
N GLY A 21 9.72 8.22 -2.09
CA GLY A 21 10.20 7.36 -3.17
C GLY A 21 9.75 7.82 -4.56
N TYR A 22 8.52 8.31 -4.69
CA TYR A 22 8.05 8.93 -5.93
C TYR A 22 8.84 10.21 -6.24
N GLY A 23 9.01 11.09 -5.26
CA GLY A 23 9.76 12.34 -5.43
C GLY A 23 11.22 12.13 -5.84
N VAL A 24 11.90 11.15 -5.24
CA VAL A 24 13.28 10.79 -5.61
C VAL A 24 13.34 10.35 -7.08
N LEU A 25 12.47 9.44 -7.50
CA LEU A 25 12.42 8.99 -8.89
C LEU A 25 12.05 10.11 -9.86
N PHE A 26 11.15 11.01 -9.45
CA PHE A 26 10.76 12.16 -10.25
C PHE A 26 11.95 13.07 -10.52
N VAL A 27 12.74 13.39 -9.48
CA VAL A 27 13.96 14.18 -9.63
C VAL A 27 14.98 13.47 -10.51
N ILE A 28 15.17 12.16 -10.32
CA ILE A 28 16.07 11.37 -11.18
C ILE A 28 15.61 11.44 -12.64
N ALA A 29 14.32 11.21 -12.93
CA ALA A 29 13.78 11.26 -14.28
C ALA A 29 13.88 12.67 -14.90
N LEU A 30 13.69 13.72 -14.10
CA LEU A 30 13.87 15.11 -14.53
C LEU A 30 15.33 15.40 -14.89
N CYS A 31 16.27 15.07 -14.01
CA CYS A 31 17.70 15.25 -14.27
C CYS A 31 18.15 14.42 -15.48
N TRP A 32 17.65 13.19 -15.62
CA TRP A 32 17.95 12.31 -16.75
C TRP A 32 17.43 12.87 -18.07
N GLY A 33 16.21 13.40 -18.10
CA GLY A 33 15.64 14.00 -19.31
C GLY A 33 16.33 15.28 -19.72
N LEU A 34 16.76 16.11 -18.77
CA LEU A 34 17.41 17.39 -19.05
C LEU A 34 18.92 17.28 -19.40
N LEU A 35 19.45 16.06 -19.53
CA LEU A 35 20.83 15.88 -20.00
C LEU A 35 21.00 16.47 -21.40
N PRO A 36 22.15 17.09 -21.71
CA PRO A 36 22.41 17.64 -23.04
C PRO A 36 22.33 16.56 -24.12
N HIS A 37 21.52 16.78 -25.15
CA HIS A 37 21.40 15.86 -26.29
C HIS A 37 22.49 16.11 -27.34
N THR A 38 23.75 16.23 -26.92
CA THR A 38 24.87 16.57 -27.81
C THR A 38 26.02 15.56 -27.71
N GLY A 39 26.50 15.13 -28.88
CA GLY A 39 27.72 14.32 -29.03
C GLY A 39 27.74 13.06 -28.16
N GLU A 40 28.79 12.92 -27.36
CA GLU A 40 29.05 11.75 -26.50
C GLU A 40 27.98 11.55 -25.42
N VAL A 41 27.30 12.62 -24.98
CA VAL A 41 26.29 12.54 -23.92
C VAL A 41 25.09 11.70 -24.37
N VAL A 42 24.70 11.77 -25.65
CA VAL A 42 23.61 10.94 -26.20
C VAL A 42 23.98 9.46 -26.13
N VAL A 43 25.19 9.12 -26.58
CA VAL A 43 25.69 7.74 -26.57
C VAL A 43 25.75 7.20 -25.15
N LEU A 44 26.30 7.97 -24.21
CA LEU A 44 26.36 7.60 -22.80
C LEU A 44 24.95 7.44 -22.20
N THR A 45 24.03 8.35 -22.50
CA THR A 45 22.66 8.29 -21.98
C THR A 45 21.95 7.03 -22.46
N VAL A 46 22.03 6.71 -23.75
CA VAL A 46 21.43 5.49 -24.31
C VAL A 46 22.04 4.24 -23.67
N LEU A 47 23.37 4.17 -23.55
CA LEU A 47 24.07 3.02 -22.97
C LEU A 47 23.80 2.83 -21.48
N LEU A 48 23.67 3.92 -20.71
CA LEU A 48 23.47 3.88 -19.26
C LEU A 48 21.99 3.73 -18.86
N THR A 49 21.05 4.12 -19.72
CA THR A 49 19.60 4.00 -19.48
C THR A 49 19.17 2.60 -19.03
N PRO A 50 19.54 1.48 -19.69
CA PRO A 50 19.12 0.14 -19.24
C PRO A 50 19.65 -0.21 -17.85
N TRP A 51 20.87 0.20 -17.50
CA TRP A 51 21.47 -0.05 -16.20
C TRP A 51 20.79 0.77 -15.10
N LEU A 52 20.54 2.05 -15.36
CA LEU A 52 19.81 2.91 -14.44
C LEU A 52 18.38 2.39 -14.23
N ALA A 53 17.67 2.04 -15.30
CA ALA A 53 16.34 1.45 -15.20
C ALA A 53 16.36 0.15 -14.38
N CYS A 54 17.34 -0.74 -14.61
CA CYS A 54 17.49 -1.98 -13.84
C CYS A 54 17.72 -1.71 -12.35
N LEU A 55 18.64 -0.80 -12.00
CA LEU A 55 18.92 -0.40 -10.63
C LEU A 55 17.67 0.14 -9.93
N LEU A 56 16.93 1.02 -10.61
CA LEU A 56 15.71 1.62 -10.06
C LEU A 56 14.58 0.59 -9.92
N ILE A 57 14.46 -0.37 -10.84
CA ILE A 57 13.52 -1.50 -10.70
C ILE A 57 13.88 -2.34 -9.46
N LEU A 58 15.16 -2.68 -9.28
CA LEU A 58 15.62 -3.47 -8.13
C LEU A 58 15.35 -2.75 -6.81
N LEU A 59 15.65 -1.45 -6.73
CA LEU A 59 15.39 -0.63 -5.54
C LEU A 59 13.89 -0.58 -5.19
N ASN A 60 13.03 -0.59 -6.21
CA ASN A 60 11.58 -0.48 -6.08
C ASN A 60 10.84 -1.82 -6.14
N TYR A 61 11.57 -2.94 -6.20
CA TYR A 61 11.00 -4.29 -6.28
C TYR A 61 9.96 -4.61 -5.18
N PRO A 62 10.15 -4.18 -3.91
CA PRO A 62 9.14 -4.41 -2.87
C PRO A 62 7.78 -3.76 -3.19
N PHE A 63 7.77 -2.57 -3.80
CA PHE A 63 6.54 -1.89 -4.20
C PHE A 63 5.90 -2.59 -5.40
N MET A 64 6.68 -2.89 -6.45
CA MET A 64 6.17 -3.56 -7.65
C MET A 64 5.59 -4.94 -7.34
N SER A 65 6.32 -5.76 -6.57
CA SER A 65 5.82 -7.06 -6.12
C SER A 65 4.60 -6.92 -5.19
N GLY A 66 4.54 -5.84 -4.41
CA GLY A 66 3.40 -5.47 -3.58
C GLY A 66 2.14 -5.20 -4.40
N VAL A 67 2.24 -4.50 -5.54
CA VAL A 67 1.12 -4.29 -6.47
C VAL A 67 0.56 -5.62 -6.94
N ILE A 68 1.42 -6.50 -7.46
CA ILE A 68 1.00 -7.82 -7.97
C ILE A 68 0.29 -8.63 -6.87
N LYS A 69 0.87 -8.67 -5.67
CA LYS A 69 0.29 -9.38 -4.52
C LYS A 69 -1.06 -8.80 -4.10
N SER A 70 -1.22 -7.48 -4.17
CA SER A 70 -2.47 -6.81 -3.82
C SER A 70 -3.61 -7.11 -4.81
N LEU A 71 -3.28 -7.38 -6.08
CA LEU A 71 -4.27 -7.73 -7.10
C LEU A 71 -4.72 -9.20 -7.03
N ARG A 72 -3.97 -10.06 -6.32
CA ARG A 72 -4.20 -11.51 -6.23
C ARG A 72 -4.62 -11.95 -4.83
N LEU A 73 -5.49 -11.19 -4.18
CA LEU A 73 -6.01 -11.56 -2.86
C LEU A 73 -7.10 -12.62 -2.99
N THR A 74 -6.95 -13.73 -2.25
CA THR A 74 -7.99 -14.74 -2.04
C THR A 74 -9.24 -14.11 -1.41
N LEU A 75 -10.43 -14.66 -1.67
CA LEU A 75 -11.69 -14.19 -1.10
C LEU A 75 -11.64 -14.09 0.44
N GLN A 76 -11.10 -15.11 1.11
CA GLN A 76 -10.98 -15.14 2.57
C GLN A 76 -10.17 -13.96 3.12
N LYS A 77 -9.03 -13.68 2.51
CA LYS A 77 -8.19 -12.51 2.85
C LYS A 77 -8.90 -11.18 2.57
N ARG A 78 -9.71 -11.08 1.51
CA ARG A 78 -10.52 -9.88 1.21
C ARG A 78 -11.59 -9.63 2.27
N ARG A 79 -12.25 -10.70 2.75
CA ARG A 79 -13.23 -10.65 3.84
C ARG A 79 -12.56 -10.20 5.14
N ASN A 80 -11.45 -10.83 5.52
CA ASN A 80 -10.69 -10.45 6.73
C ASN A 80 -10.12 -9.03 6.66
N HIS A 81 -9.76 -8.55 5.47
CA HIS A 81 -9.29 -7.17 5.28
C HIS A 81 -10.39 -6.15 5.51
N ALA A 82 -11.62 -6.44 5.10
CA ALA A 82 -12.77 -5.61 5.42
C ALA A 82 -13.14 -5.66 6.91
N LEU A 83 -13.09 -6.84 7.54
CA LEU A 83 -13.27 -6.98 9.00
C LEU A 83 -12.21 -6.20 9.78
N GLU A 84 -10.94 -6.26 9.36
CA GLU A 84 -9.85 -5.49 9.94
C GLU A 84 -10.12 -3.98 9.87
N HIS A 85 -10.44 -3.47 8.67
CA HIS A 85 -10.72 -2.05 8.47
C HIS A 85 -11.94 -1.59 9.28
N GLY A 86 -13.03 -2.36 9.24
CA GLY A 86 -14.23 -2.10 10.01
C GLY A 86 -13.98 -2.04 11.51
N THR A 87 -13.26 -3.04 12.05
CA THR A 87 -12.89 -3.09 13.47
C THR A 87 -12.06 -1.88 13.88
N ILE A 88 -11.04 -1.50 13.08
CA ILE A 88 -10.21 -0.32 13.35
C ILE A 88 -11.04 0.96 13.27
N HIS A 89 -11.98 1.05 12.33
CA HIS A 89 -12.85 2.20 12.17
C HIS A 89 -13.79 2.38 13.37
N CYS A 90 -14.51 1.33 13.78
CA CYS A 90 -15.37 1.35 14.98
C CYS A 90 -14.58 1.67 16.24
N PHE A 91 -13.36 1.10 16.38
CA PHE A 91 -12.48 1.48 17.49
C PHE A 91 -12.14 2.97 17.48
N PHE A 92 -11.82 3.55 16.33
CA PHE A 92 -11.57 4.99 16.23
C PHE A 92 -12.82 5.84 16.44
N HIS A 93 -13.99 5.35 16.09
CA HIS A 93 -15.25 6.02 16.35
C HIS A 93 -15.45 6.22 17.86
N LYS A 94 -15.15 5.19 18.66
CA LYS A 94 -15.29 5.22 20.13
C LYS A 94 -14.15 5.93 20.87
N HIS A 95 -12.91 5.81 20.39
CA HIS A 95 -11.70 6.25 21.13
C HIS A 95 -10.94 7.42 20.48
N GLY A 96 -11.39 7.90 19.32
CA GLY A 96 -10.75 8.97 18.56
C GLY A 96 -9.50 8.51 17.78
N GLN A 97 -9.17 9.26 16.72
CA GLN A 97 -8.09 8.91 15.78
C GLN A 97 -6.66 9.20 16.29
N LYS A 98 -6.50 9.61 17.55
CA LYS A 98 -5.18 9.98 18.12
C LYS A 98 -4.29 8.76 18.38
N LYS A 99 -4.85 7.56 18.43
CA LYS A 99 -4.10 6.31 18.66
C LYS A 99 -3.46 5.82 17.36
N LYS A 100 -2.18 5.43 17.42
CA LYS A 100 -1.45 4.80 16.30
C LYS A 100 -1.87 3.32 16.19
N VAL A 101 -3.05 3.08 15.61
CA VAL A 101 -3.54 1.73 15.31
C VAL A 101 -3.22 1.38 13.87
N SER A 102 -2.76 0.16 13.64
CA SER A 102 -2.52 -0.40 12.31
C SER A 102 -2.97 -1.85 12.25
N GLY A 103 -3.41 -2.30 11.09
CA GLY A 103 -3.81 -3.69 10.89
C GLY A 103 -3.12 -4.37 9.72
N ARG A 104 -3.24 -5.70 9.66
CA ARG A 104 -2.77 -6.51 8.55
C ARG A 104 -3.57 -7.80 8.39
N ALA A 105 -4.30 -7.90 7.30
CA ALA A 105 -5.12 -9.05 6.96
C ALA A 105 -4.31 -10.27 6.54
N LYS A 106 -4.79 -11.43 6.97
CA LYS A 106 -4.32 -12.77 6.62
C LYS A 106 -5.51 -13.62 6.14
N ALA A 107 -5.24 -14.84 5.67
CA ALA A 107 -6.30 -15.73 5.23
C ALA A 107 -7.15 -16.24 6.41
N ASP A 108 -6.55 -16.47 7.57
CA ASP A 108 -7.20 -17.03 8.77
C ASP A 108 -7.58 -15.98 9.83
N GLY A 109 -7.47 -14.69 9.50
CA GLY A 109 -7.72 -13.61 10.44
C GLY A 109 -7.03 -12.32 10.05
N PHE A 110 -6.75 -11.48 11.05
CA PHE A 110 -5.98 -10.25 10.86
C PHE A 110 -5.20 -9.89 12.12
N ARG A 111 -4.09 -9.17 11.92
CA ARG A 111 -3.32 -8.56 13.00
C ARG A 111 -3.85 -7.17 13.28
N ILE A 112 -3.93 -6.79 14.55
CA ILE A 112 -4.14 -5.40 14.99
C ILE A 112 -3.02 -5.03 15.96
N ALA A 113 -2.37 -3.90 15.70
CA ALA A 113 -1.37 -3.31 16.57
C ALA A 113 -1.88 -1.98 17.15
N GLY A 114 -1.60 -1.74 18.43
CA GLY A 114 -1.86 -0.46 19.11
C GLY A 114 -3.20 -0.37 19.87
N ILE A 115 -4.00 -1.44 19.90
CA ILE A 115 -5.15 -1.58 20.79
C ILE A 115 -4.71 -2.37 22.01
N HIS A 116 -4.98 -1.88 23.22
CA HIS A 116 -4.44 -2.45 24.46
C HIS A 116 -5.37 -3.47 25.14
N SER A 117 -6.62 -3.58 24.68
CA SER A 117 -7.62 -4.45 25.27
C SER A 117 -8.26 -5.35 24.22
N THR A 118 -8.26 -6.67 24.49
CA THR A 118 -8.99 -7.63 23.66
C THR A 118 -10.50 -7.41 23.71
N LYS A 119 -11.01 -6.84 24.81
CA LYS A 119 -12.42 -6.44 24.94
C LYS A 119 -12.78 -5.32 23.97
N GLU A 120 -11.92 -4.30 23.85
CA GLU A 120 -12.11 -3.20 22.88
C GLU A 120 -12.12 -3.73 21.44
N ILE A 121 -11.26 -4.71 21.12
CA ILE A 121 -11.26 -5.37 19.81
C ILE A 121 -12.58 -6.10 19.55
N ARG A 122 -13.09 -6.87 20.52
CA ARG A 122 -14.35 -7.61 20.39
C ARG A 122 -15.55 -6.67 20.23
N GLU A 123 -15.61 -5.61 21.02
CA GLU A 123 -16.67 -4.61 20.94
C GLU A 123 -16.68 -3.93 19.57
N ALA A 124 -15.53 -3.47 19.09
CA ALA A 124 -15.44 -2.81 17.78
C ALA A 124 -15.74 -3.76 16.61
N PHE A 125 -15.37 -5.04 16.72
CA PHE A 125 -15.71 -6.05 15.73
C PHE A 125 -17.22 -6.33 15.70
N ALA A 126 -17.84 -6.48 16.87
CA ALA A 126 -19.28 -6.71 16.98
C ALA A 126 -20.09 -5.50 16.49
N GLU A 127 -19.63 -4.28 16.81
CA GLU A 127 -20.21 -3.04 16.29
C GLU A 127 -20.18 -3.04 14.76
N PHE A 128 -19.03 -3.35 14.14
CA PHE A 128 -18.93 -3.38 12.69
C PHE A 128 -19.87 -4.42 12.04
N LEU A 129 -20.04 -5.59 12.65
CA LEU A 129 -20.96 -6.60 12.16
C LEU A 129 -22.44 -6.24 12.33
N SER A 130 -22.77 -5.42 13.33
CA SER A 130 -24.15 -4.98 13.57
C SER A 130 -24.68 -3.97 12.54
N LEU A 131 -23.78 -3.39 11.74
CA LEU A 131 -24.10 -2.40 10.72
C LEU A 131 -24.73 -3.04 9.49
N ASN A 132 -25.55 -2.27 8.79
CA ASN A 132 -26.04 -2.70 7.48
C ASN A 132 -24.93 -2.65 6.41
N LYS A 133 -25.14 -3.33 5.29
CA LYS A 133 -24.14 -3.46 4.21
C LYS A 133 -23.66 -2.12 3.63
N GLN A 134 -24.51 -1.11 3.60
CA GLN A 134 -24.14 0.21 3.08
C GLN A 134 -23.20 0.94 4.04
N GLU A 135 -23.47 0.87 5.34
CA GLU A 135 -22.61 1.40 6.39
C GLU A 135 -21.28 0.66 6.46
N GLN A 136 -21.32 -0.66 6.38
CA GLN A 136 -20.12 -1.49 6.33
C GLN A 136 -19.19 -1.08 5.17
N TRP A 137 -19.72 -0.78 3.99
CA TRP A 137 -18.90 -0.29 2.87
C TRP A 137 -18.25 1.06 3.16
N LYS A 138 -18.99 1.98 3.80
CA LYS A 138 -18.45 3.30 4.17
C LYS A 138 -17.30 3.18 5.17
N MET A 139 -17.38 2.23 6.11
CA MET A 139 -16.35 2.02 7.13
C MET A 139 -15.18 1.15 6.67
N ALA A 140 -15.44 0.15 5.82
CA ALA A 140 -14.42 -0.77 5.33
C ALA A 140 -13.46 -0.11 4.33
N ILE A 141 -13.88 0.94 3.62
CA ILE A 141 -13.01 1.67 2.70
C ILE A 141 -12.17 2.68 3.51
N SER A 142 -10.87 2.39 3.64
CA SER A 142 -9.94 3.22 4.43
C SER A 142 -8.99 4.01 3.54
N THR A 143 -8.84 5.31 3.81
CA THR A 143 -7.82 6.15 3.18
C THR A 143 -6.41 5.91 3.74
N ARG A 144 -6.27 5.09 4.78
CA ARG A 144 -4.99 4.74 5.42
C ARG A 144 -4.59 3.27 5.19
N CYS A 145 -5.20 2.60 4.20
CA CYS A 145 -4.87 1.23 3.85
C CYS A 145 -3.43 1.12 3.30
N GLY A 146 -2.60 0.27 3.90
CA GLY A 146 -1.23 0.03 3.41
C GLY A 146 -1.18 -0.50 1.98
N SER A 147 -2.15 -1.32 1.58
CA SER A 147 -2.25 -1.83 0.20
C SER A 147 -2.55 -0.71 -0.81
N MET A 148 -3.38 0.28 -0.43
CA MET A 148 -3.65 1.45 -1.28
C MET A 148 -2.36 2.22 -1.57
N LEU A 149 -1.55 2.42 -0.53
CA LEU A 149 -0.30 3.14 -0.61
C LEU A 149 0.73 2.44 -1.50
N VAL A 150 0.87 1.13 -1.33
CA VAL A 150 1.74 0.28 -2.15
C VAL A 150 1.33 0.33 -3.62
N ILE A 151 0.03 0.28 -3.92
CA ILE A 151 -0.47 0.32 -5.29
C ILE A 151 -0.23 1.70 -5.93
N ALA A 152 -0.63 2.78 -5.24
CA ALA A 152 -0.43 4.13 -5.76
C ALA A 152 1.06 4.41 -6.03
N GLN A 153 1.93 3.99 -5.12
CA GLN A 153 3.37 4.13 -5.27
C GLN A 153 3.91 3.28 -6.42
N GLY A 154 3.50 2.01 -6.53
CA GLY A 154 3.94 1.12 -7.60
C GLY A 154 3.53 1.62 -8.99
N ILE A 155 2.31 2.15 -9.14
CA ILE A 155 1.86 2.77 -10.38
C ILE A 155 2.72 4.00 -10.72
N GLY A 156 2.96 4.88 -9.74
CA GLY A 156 3.80 6.07 -9.95
C GLY A 156 5.24 5.72 -10.34
N ILE A 157 5.82 4.69 -9.71
CA ILE A 157 7.15 4.17 -10.06
C ILE A 157 7.16 3.66 -11.50
N ILE A 158 6.17 2.85 -11.89
CA ILE A 158 6.08 2.31 -13.26
C ILE A 158 5.99 3.47 -14.27
N SER A 159 5.16 4.47 -14.02
CA SER A 159 5.03 5.65 -14.90
C SER A 159 6.34 6.42 -15.05
N LEU A 160 7.06 6.66 -13.94
CA LEU A 160 8.33 7.38 -13.95
C LEU A 160 9.46 6.57 -14.60
N LEU A 161 9.50 5.26 -14.40
CA LEU A 161 10.44 4.37 -15.09
C LEU A 161 10.20 4.36 -16.60
N SER A 162 8.93 4.33 -17.03
CA SER A 162 8.59 4.46 -18.45
C SER A 162 9.02 5.82 -19.02
N ALA A 163 8.87 6.91 -18.27
CA ALA A 163 9.36 8.22 -18.67
C ALA A 163 10.90 8.27 -18.77
N LEU A 164 11.60 7.66 -17.83
CA LEU A 164 13.07 7.59 -17.82
C LEU A 164 13.59 6.84 -19.05
N ILE A 165 13.00 5.68 -19.37
CA ILE A 165 13.33 4.93 -20.58
C ILE A 165 12.97 5.75 -21.83
N PHE A 166 11.82 6.43 -21.81
CA PHE A 166 11.39 7.28 -22.91
C PHE A 166 12.39 8.43 -23.18
N PHE A 167 12.85 9.11 -22.14
CA PHE A 167 13.83 10.18 -22.28
C PHE A 167 15.18 9.65 -22.76
N GLY A 168 15.62 8.51 -22.22
CA GLY A 168 16.90 7.90 -22.59
C GLY A 168 16.96 7.39 -24.03
N VAL A 169 15.86 6.91 -24.59
CA VAL A 169 15.82 6.35 -25.95
C VAL A 169 15.44 7.40 -26.99
N TRP A 170 14.45 8.24 -26.72
CA TRP A 170 13.89 9.16 -27.72
C TRP A 170 14.37 10.60 -27.60
N GLN A 171 15.09 10.95 -26.52
CA GLN A 171 15.73 12.27 -26.31
C GLN A 171 14.81 13.46 -26.69
N PRO A 172 13.59 13.52 -26.11
CA PRO A 172 12.59 14.52 -26.48
C PRO A 172 12.98 15.93 -26.01
N SER A 173 12.41 16.95 -26.64
CA SER A 173 12.69 18.34 -26.29
C SER A 173 12.35 18.68 -24.81
N PRO A 174 13.03 19.66 -24.18
CA PRO A 174 12.73 20.07 -22.80
C PRO A 174 11.26 20.41 -22.51
N PRO A 175 10.51 21.10 -23.40
CA PRO A 175 9.08 21.31 -23.21
C PRO A 175 8.28 20.00 -23.15
N THR A 176 8.63 19.01 -23.98
CA THR A 176 8.03 17.67 -23.96
C THR A 176 8.31 16.96 -22.65
N ILE A 177 9.55 17.01 -22.15
CA ILE A 177 9.93 16.42 -20.85
C ILE A 177 9.11 17.05 -19.72
N ALA A 178 9.05 18.38 -19.68
CA ALA A 178 8.28 19.12 -18.67
C ALA A 178 6.78 18.76 -18.72
N LEU A 179 6.21 18.65 -19.93
CA LEU A 179 4.82 18.25 -20.11
C LEU A 179 4.58 16.80 -19.66
N THR A 180 5.45 15.86 -20.03
CA THR A 180 5.35 14.45 -19.62
C THR A 180 5.41 14.31 -18.10
N LEU A 181 6.42 14.91 -17.45
CA LEU A 181 6.57 14.82 -15.99
C LEU A 181 5.47 15.58 -15.25
N GLY A 182 5.08 16.76 -15.74
CA GLY A 182 3.97 17.54 -15.19
C GLY A 182 2.65 16.76 -15.24
N ALA A 183 2.33 16.15 -16.40
CA ALA A 183 1.14 15.32 -16.55
C ALA A 183 1.17 14.11 -15.59
N GLN A 184 2.31 13.41 -15.48
CA GLN A 184 2.44 12.29 -14.55
C GLN A 184 2.26 12.69 -13.09
N LEU A 185 2.82 13.83 -12.67
CA LEU A 185 2.65 14.35 -11.32
C LEU A 185 1.18 14.67 -11.02
N LEU A 186 0.51 15.35 -11.96
CA LEU A 186 -0.91 15.67 -11.83
C LEU A 186 -1.78 14.40 -11.75
N LEU A 187 -1.50 13.41 -12.61
CA LEU A 187 -2.19 12.11 -12.57
C LEU A 187 -1.95 11.39 -11.25
N PHE A 188 -0.71 11.35 -10.76
CA PHE A 188 -0.38 10.73 -9.48
C PHE A 188 -1.12 11.39 -8.33
N LEU A 189 -1.08 12.73 -8.23
CA LEU A 189 -1.73 13.46 -7.15
C LEU A 189 -3.25 13.38 -7.21
N GLY A 190 -3.83 13.49 -8.41
CA GLY A 190 -5.28 13.46 -8.63
C GLY A 190 -5.90 12.07 -8.50
N LEU A 191 -5.21 11.03 -8.99
CA LEU A 191 -5.80 9.68 -9.09
C LEU A 191 -5.45 8.75 -7.92
N ARG A 192 -4.41 9.02 -7.12
CA ARG A 192 -3.98 8.10 -6.04
C ARG A 192 -5.07 7.69 -5.06
N TYR A 193 -5.95 8.62 -4.67
CA TYR A 193 -7.06 8.33 -3.76
C TYR A 193 -8.27 7.68 -4.43
N PRO A 194 -8.83 8.22 -5.54
CA PRO A 194 -10.00 7.60 -6.18
C PRO A 194 -9.69 6.20 -6.71
N LEU A 195 -8.52 6.00 -7.33
CA LEU A 195 -8.10 4.68 -7.82
C LEU A 195 -7.93 3.69 -6.67
N GLY A 196 -7.37 4.16 -5.55
CA GLY A 196 -7.25 3.38 -4.32
C GLY A 196 -8.60 2.89 -3.77
N ARG A 197 -9.60 3.77 -3.73
CA ARG A 197 -10.97 3.41 -3.30
C ARG A 197 -11.62 2.41 -4.25
N LEU A 198 -11.45 2.60 -5.56
CA LEU A 198 -11.97 1.69 -6.57
C LEU A 198 -11.38 0.28 -6.40
N LEU A 199 -10.06 0.18 -6.25
CA LEU A 199 -9.37 -1.08 -6.01
C LEU A 199 -9.79 -1.74 -4.71
N GLN A 200 -9.99 -0.96 -3.64
CA GLN A 200 -10.54 -1.49 -2.39
C GLN A 200 -11.91 -2.14 -2.61
N LYS A 201 -12.82 -1.42 -3.26
CA LYS A 201 -14.18 -1.90 -3.53
C LYS A 201 -14.21 -3.17 -4.39
N HIS A 202 -13.37 -3.24 -5.43
CA HIS A 202 -13.47 -4.33 -6.42
C HIS A 202 -12.50 -5.49 -6.20
N ARG A 203 -11.32 -5.25 -5.61
CA ARG A 203 -10.22 -6.22 -5.55
C ARG A 203 -9.72 -6.52 -4.15
N LEU A 204 -9.73 -5.54 -3.23
CA LEU A 204 -9.09 -5.72 -1.92
C LEU A 204 -10.04 -6.11 -0.79
N LEU A 205 -11.34 -5.84 -0.94
CA LEU A 205 -12.36 -6.06 0.08
C LEU A 205 -13.49 -6.94 -0.47
N SER A 206 -14.19 -7.61 0.44
CA SER A 206 -15.46 -8.30 0.17
C SER A 206 -16.27 -8.24 1.46
N LEU A 207 -17.53 -7.78 1.38
CA LEU A 207 -18.46 -7.73 2.52
C LEU A 207 -19.32 -8.98 2.67
N ASP A 208 -18.91 -10.07 2.03
CA ASP A 208 -19.59 -11.34 2.10
C ASP A 208 -19.12 -12.11 3.34
N PHE A 209 -19.58 -11.68 4.51
CA PHE A 209 -19.14 -12.20 5.82
C PHE A 209 -20.15 -11.99 6.95
N GLU A 210 -21.44 -11.93 6.66
CA GLU A 210 -22.49 -11.65 7.66
C GLU A 210 -22.40 -12.57 8.89
N ASP A 211 -22.01 -13.83 8.69
CA ASP A 211 -21.83 -14.83 9.76
C ASP A 211 -20.40 -14.88 10.34
N ALA A 212 -19.58 -13.84 10.14
CA ALA A 212 -18.22 -13.82 10.64
C ALA A 212 -18.16 -13.87 12.17
N LYS A 213 -17.28 -14.71 12.71
CA LYS A 213 -17.06 -14.83 14.16
C LYS A 213 -15.58 -14.76 14.49
N ILE A 214 -15.28 -14.14 15.63
CA ILE A 214 -13.95 -14.24 16.23
C ILE A 214 -13.85 -15.60 16.91
N LEU A 215 -12.91 -16.44 16.44
CA LEU A 215 -12.57 -17.70 17.09
C LEU A 215 -11.67 -17.48 18.30
N ASP A 216 -10.66 -16.62 18.14
CA ASP A 216 -9.62 -16.43 19.14
C ASP A 216 -8.95 -15.05 18.97
N ILE A 217 -8.45 -14.51 20.08
CA ILE A 217 -7.62 -13.29 20.08
C ILE A 217 -6.39 -13.58 20.91
N LYS A 218 -5.25 -13.74 20.24
CA LYS A 218 -3.96 -14.01 20.88
C LYS A 218 -3.04 -12.84 20.74
N GLN A 219 -2.40 -12.45 21.85
CA GLN A 219 -1.26 -11.56 21.77
C GLN A 219 -0.12 -12.29 21.07
N VAL A 220 0.51 -11.62 20.11
CA VAL A 220 1.59 -12.16 19.30
C VAL A 220 2.76 -11.21 19.31
N ASP A 221 3.95 -11.73 19.02
CA ASP A 221 5.12 -10.89 18.89
C ASP A 221 4.91 -9.84 17.80
N ARG A 222 5.27 -8.60 18.14
CA ARG A 222 5.27 -7.49 17.19
C ARG A 222 6.36 -7.71 16.16
N ILE A 223 6.08 -7.30 14.93
CA ILE A 223 7.11 -7.22 13.90
C ILE A 223 7.89 -5.92 14.13
N PRO A 224 9.19 -6.00 14.49
CA PRO A 224 10.01 -4.83 14.78
C PRO A 224 9.97 -3.84 13.61
N LEU A 225 9.99 -2.54 13.93
CA LEU A 225 9.98 -1.44 12.97
C LEU A 225 8.72 -1.30 12.12
N ILE A 226 7.78 -2.24 12.12
CA ILE A 226 6.53 -2.14 11.35
C ILE A 226 5.35 -1.82 12.28
N GLU A 227 5.21 -2.56 13.37
CA GLU A 227 4.06 -2.51 14.28
C GLU A 227 4.42 -1.71 15.55
N ASN A 228 3.49 -0.86 16.00
CA ASN A 228 3.63 -0.06 17.21
C ASN A 228 2.66 -0.57 18.30
N GLY A 229 3.12 -0.60 19.55
CA GLY A 229 2.31 -1.05 20.68
C GLY A 229 2.12 -2.58 20.75
N PRO A 230 1.19 -3.06 21.60
CA PRO A 230 0.83 -4.48 21.66
C PRO A 230 0.17 -4.92 20.35
N VAL A 231 0.40 -6.18 19.97
CA VAL A 231 -0.14 -6.76 18.74
C VAL A 231 -0.97 -7.98 19.08
N TYR A 232 -2.19 -8.00 18.56
CA TYR A 232 -3.11 -9.12 18.68
C TYR A 232 -3.38 -9.71 17.31
N PHE A 233 -3.36 -11.03 17.22
CA PHE A 233 -3.89 -11.77 16.09
C PHE A 233 -5.33 -12.16 16.41
N VAL A 234 -6.26 -11.65 15.61
CA VAL A 234 -7.69 -11.96 15.68
C VAL A 234 -7.95 -13.04 14.64
N ARG A 235 -8.16 -14.28 15.10
CA ARG A 235 -8.53 -15.39 14.24
C ARG A 235 -10.02 -15.33 13.95
N THR A 236 -10.38 -15.36 12.68
CA THR A 236 -11.77 -15.25 12.24
C THR A 236 -12.19 -16.52 11.52
N HIS A 237 -13.46 -16.87 11.69
CA HIS A 237 -14.15 -17.82 10.83
C HIS A 237 -15.18 -17.07 10.02
N VAL A 238 -15.13 -17.20 8.70
CA VAL A 238 -16.17 -16.74 7.80
C VAL A 238 -16.62 -17.95 7.02
N GLN A 239 -17.89 -18.31 7.14
CA GLN A 239 -18.43 -19.45 6.41
C GLN A 239 -18.21 -19.21 4.91
N SER A 240 -17.61 -20.20 4.26
CA SER A 240 -17.51 -20.19 2.80
C SER A 240 -18.89 -20.53 2.32
N ASP A 241 -19.52 -19.68 1.51
CA ASP A 241 -20.70 -20.10 0.79
C ASP A 241 -20.25 -21.28 -0.10
N PRO A 242 -20.84 -22.49 0.04
CA PRO A 242 -20.41 -23.67 -0.72
C PRO A 242 -20.54 -23.51 -2.24
N THR A 243 -21.09 -22.40 -2.72
CA THR A 243 -21.33 -22.09 -4.14
C THR A 243 -20.31 -21.14 -4.78
N SER A 244 -19.25 -20.75 -4.09
CA SER A 244 -18.19 -19.91 -4.70
C SER A 244 -17.22 -20.76 -5.54
N PRO A 245 -17.10 -20.54 -6.87
CA PRO A 245 -16.17 -21.26 -7.73
C PRO A 245 -14.69 -20.95 -7.42
#